data_AF-A0A874BRB3-F1
#
_entry.id   AF-A0A874BRB3-F1
#
_cell.length_a   1.000
_cell.length_b   1.000
_cell.length_c   1.000
_cell.angle_alpha   90.00
_cell.angle_beta   90.00
_cell.angle_gamma   90.00
#
_symmetry.space_group_name_H-M   'P 1'
#
loop_
_entity.id
_entity.type
_entity.pdbx_description
1 polymer ?
#
loop_
_entity_poly.entity_id
_entity_poly.type
_entity_poly.pdbx_seq_one_letter_code
_entity_poly.pdbx_strand_id
1 'polypeptide(L)'
;GRAPNTKRLNLESVGVELDKYGAVVVDDYSRTKVPSIWAIGDVTNRMNLTPVALMEGTCFAKTVFGGQPSKPDYDHIPCAVFCIPPLSVVGLSE
;
A
#
# COMPACT_ATOMS: atom_id res chain seq x y z
N GLY A 1 10.23 -0.64 -14.44
CA GLY A 1 9.32 -0.37 -13.32
C GLY A 1 9.24 -1.56 -12.40
N ARG A 2 8.50 -1.46 -11.29
CA ARG A 2 8.18 -2.58 -10.38
C ARG A 2 6.73 -3.00 -10.64
N ALA A 3 6.45 -4.30 -10.54
CA ALA A 3 5.09 -4.84 -10.64
C ALA A 3 4.71 -5.52 -9.31
N PRO A 4 3.43 -5.48 -8.91
CA PRO A 4 2.94 -6.21 -7.76
C PRO A 4 3.26 -7.70 -7.82
N ASN A 5 3.74 -8.26 -6.72
CA ASN A 5 4.19 -9.65 -6.64
C ASN A 5 3.06 -10.60 -6.19
N THR A 6 2.04 -10.77 -7.04
CA THR A 6 0.80 -11.52 -6.70
C THR A 6 0.67 -12.88 -7.40
N LYS A 7 1.44 -13.12 -8.47
CA LYS A 7 1.27 -14.28 -9.38
C LYS A 7 1.31 -15.66 -8.72
N ARG A 8 2.00 -15.80 -7.59
CA ARG A 8 2.20 -17.09 -6.89
C ARG A 8 1.33 -17.24 -5.63
N LEU A 9 0.40 -16.32 -5.41
CA LEU A 9 -0.41 -16.28 -4.19
C LEU A 9 -1.78 -16.95 -4.35
N ASN A 10 -2.17 -17.34 -5.57
CA ASN A 10 -3.46 -17.98 -5.86
C ASN A 10 -4.67 -17.17 -5.33
N LEU A 11 -4.62 -15.85 -5.44
CA LEU A 11 -5.58 -14.93 -4.83
C LEU A 11 -7.00 -15.08 -5.39
N GLU A 12 -7.12 -15.47 -6.66
CA GLU A 12 -8.41 -15.74 -7.31
C GLU A 12 -9.17 -16.88 -6.62
N SER A 13 -8.48 -17.91 -6.11
CA SER A 13 -9.15 -19.05 -5.46
C SER A 13 -9.81 -18.69 -4.12
N VAL A 14 -9.42 -17.56 -3.53
CA VAL A 14 -9.98 -17.05 -2.27
C VAL A 14 -10.83 -15.81 -2.46
N GLY A 15 -11.06 -15.38 -3.71
CA GLY A 15 -11.92 -14.24 -4.04
C GLY A 15 -11.28 -12.86 -3.80
N VAL A 16 -9.95 -12.78 -3.71
CA VAL A 16 -9.24 -11.49 -3.64
C VAL A 16 -9.13 -10.92 -5.05
N GLU A 17 -9.63 -9.69 -5.21
CA GLU A 17 -9.64 -8.99 -6.49
C GLU A 17 -8.28 -8.34 -6.79
N LEU A 18 -7.87 -8.44 -8.06
CA LEU A 18 -6.67 -7.80 -8.60
C LEU A 18 -7.05 -6.75 -9.65
N ASP A 19 -6.30 -5.66 -9.73
CA ASP A 19 -6.43 -4.68 -10.82
C ASP A 19 -5.78 -5.17 -12.13
N LYS A 20 -5.88 -4.37 -13.19
CA LYS A 20 -5.29 -4.68 -14.50
C LYS A 20 -3.75 -4.81 -14.51
N TYR A 21 -3.07 -4.36 -13.46
CA TYR A 21 -1.62 -4.46 -13.28
C TYR A 21 -1.23 -5.59 -12.31
N GLY A 22 -2.21 -6.34 -11.80
CA GLY A 22 -2.01 -7.42 -10.83
C GLY A 22 -1.88 -6.94 -9.39
N ALA A 23 -2.22 -5.68 -9.08
CA ALA A 23 -2.22 -5.13 -7.73
C ALA A 23 -3.43 -5.61 -6.94
N VAL A 24 -3.26 -5.89 -5.65
CA VAL A 24 -4.39 -6.25 -4.77
C VAL A 24 -5.27 -5.03 -4.57
N VAL A 25 -6.54 -5.15 -4.95
CA VAL A 25 -7.53 -4.08 -4.76
C VAL A 25 -7.85 -4.00 -3.26
N VAL A 26 -7.66 -2.81 -2.72
CA VAL A 26 -7.89 -2.51 -1.30
C VAL A 26 -8.62 -1.19 -1.11
N ASP A 27 -9.46 -1.14 -0.08
CA ASP A 27 -10.12 0.09 0.35
C ASP A 27 -9.17 1.01 1.13
N ASP A 28 -9.65 2.19 1.50
CA ASP A 28 -8.94 3.20 2.26
C ASP A 28 -8.19 2.67 3.51
N TYR A 29 -8.70 1.64 4.18
CA TYR A 29 -8.11 1.05 5.38
C TYR A 29 -7.13 -0.09 5.07
N SER A 30 -6.89 -0.40 3.80
CA SER A 30 -6.07 -1.53 3.34
C SER A 30 -6.78 -2.91 3.42
N ARG A 31 -8.12 -2.91 3.43
CA ARG A 31 -8.94 -4.14 3.40
C ARG A 31 -9.17 -4.60 1.97
N THR A 32 -9.04 -5.90 1.72
CA THR A 32 -9.55 -6.49 0.47
C THR A 32 -11.06 -6.68 0.56
N LYS A 33 -11.69 -7.13 -0.53
CA LYS A 33 -13.10 -7.54 -0.53
C LYS A 33 -13.39 -8.73 0.40
N VAL A 34 -12.38 -9.54 0.71
CA VAL A 34 -12.49 -10.67 1.63
C VAL A 34 -12.22 -10.16 3.06
N PRO A 35 -13.19 -10.20 3.99
CA PRO A 35 -13.08 -9.50 5.29
C PRO A 35 -11.88 -9.91 6.15
N SER A 36 -11.40 -11.14 6.00
CA SER A 36 -10.24 -11.66 6.74
C SER A 36 -8.89 -11.42 6.06
N ILE A 37 -8.87 -10.89 4.83
CA ILE A 37 -7.64 -10.70 4.04
C ILE A 37 -7.38 -9.21 3.82
N TRP A 38 -6.15 -8.81 4.09
CA TRP A 38 -5.66 -7.43 3.99
C TRP A 38 -4.39 -7.41 3.14
N ALA A 39 -4.05 -6.26 2.57
CA ALA A 39 -2.84 -6.09 1.78
C ALA A 39 -2.25 -4.68 1.96
N ILE A 40 -0.93 -4.59 2.09
CA ILE A 40 -0.19 -3.34 2.30
C ILE A 40 1.09 -3.30 1.45
N GLY A 41 1.65 -2.12 1.26
CA GLY A 41 2.88 -1.83 0.53
C GLY A 41 2.74 -2.05 -0.96
N ASP A 42 3.87 -2.34 -1.61
CA ASP A 42 4.01 -2.42 -3.07
C ASP A 42 2.98 -3.34 -3.77
N VAL A 43 2.42 -4.33 -3.06
CA VAL A 43 1.43 -5.26 -3.63
C VAL A 43 0.09 -4.56 -3.96
N THR A 44 -0.18 -3.41 -3.34
CA THR A 44 -1.37 -2.58 -3.57
C THR A 44 -1.15 -1.56 -4.70
N ASN A 45 0.08 -1.39 -5.16
CA ASN A 45 0.49 -0.44 -6.20
C ASN A 45 0.05 1.02 -5.92
N ARG A 46 -0.02 1.42 -4.64
CA ARG A 46 -0.21 2.81 -4.20
C ARG A 46 1.13 3.55 -4.27
N MET A 47 1.74 3.80 -3.11
CA MET A 47 3.05 4.44 -2.99
C MET A 47 4.11 3.41 -2.64
N ASN A 48 4.98 3.09 -3.60
CA ASN A 48 6.03 2.07 -3.46
C ASN A 48 7.24 2.61 -2.70
N LEU A 49 7.04 2.97 -1.43
CA LEU A 49 8.04 3.51 -0.51
C LEU A 49 8.01 2.73 0.80
N THR A 50 9.19 2.32 1.29
CA THR A 50 9.30 1.55 2.54
C THR A 50 8.64 2.21 3.75
N PRO A 51 8.80 3.54 4.00
CA PRO A 51 8.11 4.19 5.11
C PRO A 51 6.58 4.16 5.00
N VAL A 52 6.05 4.18 3.77
CA VAL A 52 4.61 4.11 3.54
C VAL A 52 4.07 2.72 3.87
N ALA A 53 4.75 1.65 3.43
CA ALA A 53 4.37 0.29 3.78
C ALA A 53 4.39 0.05 5.31
N LEU A 54 5.35 0.65 6.03
CA LEU A 54 5.41 0.60 7.50
C LEU A 54 4.24 1.33 8.16
N MET A 55 3.87 2.51 7.66
CA MET A 55 2.69 3.26 8.10
C MET A 55 1.42 2.44 7.88
N GLU A 56 1.24 1.88 6.69
CA GLU A 56 0.07 1.05 6.36
C GLU A 56 -0.03 -0.16 7.30
N GLY A 57 1.08 -0.85 7.56
CA GLY A 57 1.12 -1.96 8.52
C GLY A 57 0.79 -1.53 9.95
N THR A 58 1.20 -0.33 10.35
CA THR A 58 0.85 0.26 11.65
C THR A 58 -0.65 0.54 11.74
N CYS A 59 -1.25 1.13 10.71
CA CYS A 59 -2.68 1.39 10.63
C CYS A 59 -3.50 0.09 10.62
N PHE A 60 -3.05 -0.92 9.90
CA PHE A 60 -3.62 -2.27 9.96
C PHE A 60 -3.61 -2.83 11.38
N ALA A 61 -2.46 -2.82 12.06
CA ALA A 61 -2.33 -3.38 13.41
C ALA A 61 -3.23 -2.66 14.43
N LYS A 62 -3.29 -1.33 14.38
CA LYS A 62 -4.21 -0.53 15.21
C LYS A 62 -5.67 -0.87 14.95
N THR A 63 -6.04 -1.06 13.69
CA THR A 63 -7.41 -1.37 13.30
C THR A 63 -7.83 -2.77 13.74
N VAL A 64 -7.03 -3.79 13.41
CA VAL A 64 -7.41 -5.20 13.59
C VAL A 64 -7.19 -5.67 15.03
N PHE A 65 -6.10 -5.26 15.67
CA PHE A 65 -5.74 -5.74 17.01
C PHE A 65 -5.95 -4.69 18.11
N GLY A 66 -5.92 -3.41 17.75
CA GLY A 66 -6.11 -2.31 18.70
C GLY A 66 -7.55 -1.82 18.85
N GLY A 67 -8.48 -2.29 18.01
CA GLY A 67 -9.87 -1.81 18.01
C GLY A 67 -10.01 -0.32 17.63
N GLN A 68 -8.99 0.25 16.98
CA GLN A 68 -8.93 1.66 16.59
C GLN A 68 -8.84 1.77 15.06
N PRO A 69 -9.97 1.87 14.33
CA PRO A 69 -9.96 2.02 12.89
C PRO A 69 -9.08 3.18 12.44
N SER A 70 -7.96 2.86 11.79
CA SER A 70 -6.90 3.79 11.43
C SER A 70 -6.66 3.72 9.93
N LYS A 71 -6.79 4.85 9.25
CA LYS A 71 -6.52 4.97 7.81
C LYS A 71 -5.08 5.44 7.58
N PRO A 72 -4.31 4.87 6.65
CA PRO A 72 -3.03 5.45 6.23
C PRO A 72 -3.27 6.82 5.56
N ASP A 73 -2.40 7.79 5.85
CA ASP A 73 -2.42 9.11 5.24
C ASP A 73 -1.40 9.18 4.10
N TYR A 74 -1.88 9.43 2.88
CA TYR A 74 -1.03 9.52 1.71
C TYR A 74 -0.73 10.96 1.28
N ASP A 75 -1.26 11.94 2.00
CA ASP A 75 -1.02 13.34 1.72
C ASP A 75 0.39 13.73 2.18
N HIS A 76 1.06 14.55 1.38
CA HIS A 76 2.37 15.14 1.72
C HIS A 76 3.45 14.14 2.14
N ILE A 77 3.50 12.94 1.53
CA ILE A 77 4.57 11.97 1.76
C ILE A 77 5.90 12.53 1.24
N PRO A 78 6.94 12.70 2.09
CA PRO A 78 8.26 13.09 1.63
C PRO A 78 8.95 11.95 0.90
N CYS A 79 9.59 12.23 -0.23
CA CYS A 79 10.41 11.27 -0.96
C CYS A 79 11.72 11.88 -1.43
N ALA A 80 12.72 11.00 -1.64
CA ALA A 80 14.06 11.38 -2.08
C ALA A 80 14.52 10.51 -3.24
N VAL A 81 15.25 11.11 -4.18
CA VAL A 81 15.95 10.43 -5.28
C VAL A 81 17.44 10.63 -5.09
N PHE A 82 18.18 9.54 -4.93
CA PHE A 82 19.62 9.53 -4.69
C PHE A 82 20.42 9.63 -6.00
N CYS A 83 20.13 10.64 -6.82
CA CYS A 83 20.96 11.04 -7.96
C CYS A 83 22.05 12.04 -7.55
N ILE A 84 22.84 12.53 -8.50
CA ILE A 84 23.89 13.54 -8.26
C ILE A 84 23.58 14.77 -9.13
N PRO A 85 23.23 15.93 -8.54
CA PRO A 85 22.92 16.14 -7.12
C PRO A 85 21.63 15.44 -6.68
N PRO A 86 21.42 15.17 -5.38
CA PRO A 86 20.20 14.51 -4.89
C PRO A 86 18.97 15.41 -5.02
N LEU A 87 17.80 14.79 -5.12
CA LEU A 87 16.50 15.48 -5.17
C LEU A 87 15.60 15.04 -4.02
N SER A 88 14.82 15.97 -3.48
CA SER A 88 13.82 15.71 -2.44
C SER A 88 12.58 16.55 -2.71
N VAL A 89 11.40 15.95 -2.57
CA VAL A 89 10.11 16.62 -2.79
C VAL A 89 9.08 16.17 -1.77
N VAL A 90 8.11 17.04 -1.50
CA VAL A 90 6.96 16.78 -0.62
C VAL A 90 5.73 17.41 -1.24
N GLY A 91 4.63 16.67 -1.32
CA GLY A 91 3.35 17.20 -1.79
C GLY A 91 3.26 17.33 -3.30
N LEU A 92 2.45 18.31 -3.75
CA LEU A 92 2.10 18.52 -5.15
C LEU A 92 3.22 19.25 -5.92
N SER A 93 3.31 19.00 -7.22
CA SER A 93 3.99 19.91 -8.14
C SER A 93 3.15 21.18 -8.35
N GLU A 94 3.79 22.26 -8.83
CA GLU A 94 3.14 23.51 -9.24
C GLU A 94 2.04 23.31 -10.31
#